data_AF-A0A0B6ZB55-F1
#
_entry.id   AF-A0A0B6ZB55-F1
#
_cell.length_a   1.000
_cell.length_b   1.000
_cell.length_c   1.000
_cell.angle_alpha   90.00
_cell.angle_beta   90.00
_cell.angle_gamma   90.00
#
_symmetry.space_group_name_H-M   'P 1'
#
loop_
_entity.id
_entity.type
_entity.pdbx_description
1 polymer ?
#
loop_
_entity_poly.entity_id
_entity_poly.type
_entity_poly.pdbx_seq_one_letter_code
_entity_poly.pdbx_strand_id
1 'polypeptide(L)' 'RFNAEVDIRTGYKTKTILCMPIFIRGSVIGVVQMVNKLNGTFTKADEEAFETFAIYCGLALHHAKLYEKIRRSE' A
#
# COMPACT_ATOMS: atom_id res chain seq x y z
N ARG A 1 9.47 -15.63 -6.79
CA ARG A 1 9.67 -15.22 -8.21
C ARG A 1 8.51 -14.30 -8.61
N PHE A 2 8.73 -13.32 -9.48
CA PHE A 2 7.68 -12.42 -9.98
C PHE A 2 6.60 -13.19 -10.76
N ASN A 3 5.32 -12.90 -10.51
CA ASN A 3 4.19 -13.44 -11.27
C ASN A 3 3.76 -12.43 -12.34
N ALA A 4 3.95 -12.78 -13.61
CA ALA A 4 3.65 -11.92 -14.75
C ALA A 4 2.20 -12.04 -15.27
N GLU A 5 1.35 -12.84 -14.64
CA GLU A 5 -0.03 -13.05 -15.10
C GLU A 5 -0.83 -11.73 -15.17
N VAL A 6 -0.64 -10.85 -14.19
CA VAL A 6 -1.28 -9.52 -14.15
C VAL A 6 -0.75 -8.63 -15.28
N ASP A 7 0.54 -8.65 -15.53
CA ASP A 7 1.17 -7.92 -16.64
C ASP A 7 0.59 -8.36 -17.99
N ILE A 8 0.50 -9.68 -18.22
CA ILE A 8 -0.06 -10.25 -19.45
C ILE A 8 -1.53 -9.82 -19.63
N ARG A 9 -2.34 -9.91 -18.57
CA ARG A 9 -3.76 -9.57 -18.61
C ARG A 9 -4.04 -8.08 -18.82
N THR A 10 -3.16 -7.22 -18.33
CA THR A 10 -3.35 -5.76 -18.37
C THR A 10 -2.60 -5.09 -19.52
N GLY A 11 -1.67 -5.79 -20.17
CA GLY A 11 -0.71 -5.21 -21.11
C GLY A 11 0.34 -4.30 -20.43
N TYR A 12 0.34 -4.24 -19.10
CA TYR A 12 1.28 -3.45 -18.33
C TYR A 12 2.60 -4.22 -18.16
N LYS A 13 3.73 -3.51 -18.13
CA LYS A 13 5.04 -4.12 -17.89
C LYS A 13 5.61 -3.65 -16.57
N THR A 14 5.60 -4.53 -15.58
CA THR A 14 6.16 -4.26 -14.25
C THR A 14 7.67 -4.43 -14.27
N LYS A 15 8.38 -3.36 -13.91
CA LYS A 15 9.85 -3.28 -13.87
C LYS A 15 10.36 -3.19 -12.44
N THR A 16 9.71 -2.37 -11.62
CA THR A 16 10.03 -2.18 -10.20
C THR A 16 8.76 -2.14 -9.38
N ILE A 17 8.81 -2.70 -8.18
CA ILE A 17 7.72 -2.64 -7.20
C ILE A 17 8.33 -2.25 -5.86
N LEU A 18 7.68 -1.32 -5.16
CA LEU A 18 7.95 -1.02 -3.76
C LEU A 18 6.67 -1.33 -2.96
N CYS A 19 6.79 -2.13 -1.91
CA CYS A 19 5.66 -2.54 -1.07
C CYS A 19 5.90 -2.12 0.38
N MET A 20 4.85 -1.61 1.04
CA MET A 20 4.85 -1.35 2.48
C MET A 20 3.63 -1.99 3.14
N PRO A 21 3.81 -2.68 4.29
CA PRO A 21 2.69 -3.18 5.08
C PRO A 21 1.94 -2.03 5.73
N ILE A 22 0.62 -2.17 5.85
CA ILE A 22 -0.23 -1.26 6.61
C ILE A 22 -0.57 -1.92 7.95
N PHE A 23 -0.21 -1.26 9.04
CA PHE A 23 -0.46 -1.75 10.40
C PHE A 23 -1.65 -1.05 11.06
N ILE A 24 -2.44 -1.80 11.82
CA ILE A 24 -3.38 -1.28 12.82
C ILE A 24 -3.19 -2.10 14.10
N ARG A 25 -2.87 -1.43 15.21
CA ARG A 25 -2.68 -2.06 16.53
C ARG A 25 -1.72 -3.27 16.49
N GLY A 26 -0.60 -3.14 15.79
CA GLY A 26 0.42 -4.18 15.65
C GLY A 26 0.06 -5.32 14.68
N SER A 27 -1.14 -5.32 14.08
CA SER A 27 -1.55 -6.30 13.08
C SER A 27 -1.46 -5.73 11.67
N VAL A 28 -0.90 -6.50 10.73
CA VAL A 28 -0.93 -6.15 9.30
C VAL A 28 -2.35 -6.35 8.78
N ILE A 29 -2.96 -5.28 8.28
CA ILE A 29 -4.33 -5.31 7.74
C ILE A 29 -4.36 -5.24 6.21
N GLY A 30 -3.22 -4.99 5.59
CA GLY A 30 -3.09 -4.84 4.14
C GLY A 30 -1.67 -4.47 3.74
N VAL A 31 -1.47 -4.32 2.44
CA VAL A 31 -0.19 -3.89 1.84
C VAL A 31 -0.53 -2.82 0.81
N VAL A 32 0.26 -1.76 0.80
CA VAL A 32 0.25 -0.76 -0.28
C VAL A 32 1.45 -1.00 -1.19
N GLN A 33 1.25 -0.85 -2.49
CA GLN A 33 2.30 -1.04 -3.49
C GLN A 33 2.38 0.16 -4.43
N MET A 34 3.61 0.53 -4.79
CA MET A 34 3.92 1.40 -5.92
C MET A 34 4.58 0.57 -7.01
N VAL A 35 4.11 0.73 -8.24
CA VAL A 35 4.63 0.00 -9.40
C VAL A 35 5.22 1.01 -10.37
N ASN A 36 6.42 0.73 -10.85
CA ASN A 36 7.16 1.53 -11.83
C ASN A 36 7.29 3.01 -11.47
N LYS A 37 8.32 3.34 -10.71
CA LYS A 37 8.75 4.73 -10.56
C LYS A 37 8.96 5.35 -11.95
N LEU A 38 8.40 6.54 -12.18
CA LEU A 38 8.45 7.21 -13.49
C LEU A 38 9.89 7.45 -13.95
N ASN A 39 10.76 7.84 -13.01
CA ASN A 39 12.18 8.13 -13.27
C ASN A 39 13.07 7.34 -12.30
N GLY A 40 13.89 6.43 -12.85
CA GLY A 40 14.84 5.62 -12.09
C GLY A 40 14.20 4.46 -11.32
N THR A 41 14.94 3.93 -10.35
CA THR A 41 14.48 2.89 -9.42
C THR A 41 14.09 3.51 -8.08
N PHE A 42 13.32 2.79 -7.29
CA PHE A 42 13.07 3.19 -5.91
C PHE A 42 14.40 3.26 -5.14
N THR A 43 14.52 4.30 -4.33
CA THR A 43 15.67 4.64 -3.51
C THR A 43 15.31 4.49 -2.04
N LYS A 44 16.30 4.57 -1.15
CA LYS A 44 16.05 4.50 0.29
C LYS A 44 15.15 5.65 0.80
N ALA A 45 15.30 6.84 0.22
CA ALA A 45 14.42 7.97 0.52
C ALA A 45 12.97 7.72 0.09
N ASP A 46 12.75 7.00 -1.02
CA ASP A 46 11.39 6.60 -1.44
C ASP A 46 10.80 5.58 -0.46
N GLU A 47 11.60 4.64 0.05
CA GLU A 47 11.18 3.70 1.09
C GLU A 47 10.73 4.43 2.36
N GLU A 48 11.54 5.33 2.90
CA GLU A 48 11.23 6.08 4.13
C GLU A 48 9.97 6.95 3.98
N ALA A 49 9.84 7.63 2.84
CA ALA A 49 8.64 8.40 2.54
C ALA A 49 7.39 7.50 2.40
N PHE A 50 7.53 6.33 1.77
CA PHE A 50 6.42 5.42 1.53
C PHE A 50 6.01 4.63 2.78
N GLU A 51 6.95 4.36 3.69
CA GLU A 51 6.66 3.85 5.04
C GLU A 51 5.78 4.85 5.81
N THR A 52 6.16 6.13 5.80
CA THR A 52 5.36 7.20 6.40
C THR A 52 3.95 7.27 5.79
N PHE A 53 3.85 7.14 4.46
CA PHE A 53 2.57 7.07 3.77
C PHE A 53 1.71 5.88 4.24
N ALA A 54 2.31 4.69 4.36
CA ALA A 54 1.61 3.49 4.83
C ALA A 54 1.08 3.62 6.26
N ILE A 55 1.82 4.30 7.15
CA ILE A 55 1.35 4.63 8.51
C ILE A 55 0.08 5.48 8.45
N TYR A 56 0.06 6.53 7.63
CA TYR A 56 -1.13 7.37 7.45
C TYR A 56 -2.32 6.61 6.85
N CYS A 57 -2.09 5.69 5.91
CA CYS A 57 -3.13 4.79 5.41
C CYS A 57 -3.74 3.95 6.54
N GLY A 58 -2.90 3.42 7.44
CA GLY A 58 -3.37 2.66 8.61
C GLY A 58 -4.28 3.48 9.52
N LEU A 59 -3.90 4.73 9.81
CA LEU A 59 -4.70 5.65 10.61
C LEU A 59 -6.05 5.97 9.95
N ALA A 60 -6.03 6.32 8.66
CA ALA A 60 -7.25 6.64 7.90
C ALA A 60 -8.21 5.46 7.84
N LEU A 61 -7.71 4.25 7.57
CA LEU A 61 -8.51 3.02 7.56
C LEU A 61 -9.05 2.68 8.94
N HIS A 62 -8.28 2.95 10.01
CA HIS A 62 -8.74 2.76 11.38
C HIS A 62 -9.93 3.68 11.71
N HIS A 63 -9.81 4.97 11.37
CA HIS A 63 -10.87 5.95 11.58
C HIS A 63 -12.12 5.64 10.76
N ALA A 64 -11.97 5.29 9.48
CA ALA A 64 -13.10 4.92 8.63
C ALA A 64 -13.87 3.71 9.20
N LYS A 65 -13.15 2.66 9.65
CA LYS A 65 -13.78 1.50 10.30
C LYS A 65 -14.49 1.85 11.61
N LEU A 66 -13.91 2.75 12.41
CA LEU A 66 -14.54 3.17 13.67
C LEU A 66 -15.81 3.97 13.39
N TYR A 67 -15.76 4.90 12.43
CA TYR A 67 -16.91 5.70 12.03
C TYR A 67 -18.06 4.84 11.49
N GLU A 68 -17.77 3.85 10.64
CA GLU A 68 -18.79 2.91 10.15
C GLU A 68 -19.43 2.09 11.28
N LYS A 69 -18.66 1.70 12.31
CA LYS A 69 -19.20 0.95 13.47
C LYS A 69 -20.15 1.81 14.29
N ILE A 70 -19.79 3.06 14.56
CA ILE A 70 -20.65 4.01 15.29
C ILE A 70 -21.96 4.20 14.51
N ARG A 71 -21.87 4.48 13.21
CA ARG A 71 -23.06 4.70 12.35
C ARG A 71 -23.99 3.48 12.19
N ARG A 72 -23.48 2.26 12.39
CA ARG A 72 -24.30 1.03 12.37
C ARG A 72 -24.93 0.69 13.73
N SER A 73 -24.48 1.36 14.79
CA SER A 73 -24.98 1.18 16.15
C SER A 73 -26.09 2.17 16.52
N GLU A 74 -26.36 3.12 15.62
CA GLU A 74 -27.55 3.99 15.56
C GLU A 74 -28.60 3.36 14.64
#